data_AF-A0A938MJI7-F1
#
_entry.id   AF-A0A938MJI7-F1
#
_cell.length_a   1.000
_cell.length_b   1.000
_cell.length_c   1.000
_cell.angle_alpha   90.00
_cell.angle_beta   90.00
_cell.angle_gamma   90.00
#
_symmetry.space_group_name_H-M   'P 1'
#
loop_
_entity.id
_entity.type
_entity.pdbx_description
1 polymer ?
#
loop_
_entity_poly.entity_id
_entity_poly.type
_entity_poly.pdbx_seq_one_letter_code
_entity_poly.pdbx_strand_id
1 'polypeptide(L)'
;MKRSLLITAAVVLSVGPLAAAETPRDYTALVIRFARTFMDKGTDRYGPVHSPLWAAALDLNTLSLPTDSPKIPAGPRIREGDRCWKGCNPYLDTETIRAFYELSRRTGDMQYRQAAERYLSYFLEHCQSPTTGLLAWGEHTFWNLAFDAVDRDIHEFLVWLPLWPEMWELNAPAVRRAIEGIYAHHVFDKKTGLFDRHASYSS
;
A
#
# COMPACT_ATOMS: atom_id res chain seq x y z
N MET A 1 -69.76 -8.96 -51.83
CA MET A 1 -68.36 -9.33 -52.14
C MET A 1 -67.43 -8.38 -51.40
N LYS A 2 -66.89 -8.79 -50.25
CA LYS A 2 -65.79 -8.10 -49.55
C LYS A 2 -64.65 -9.11 -49.43
N ARG A 3 -63.50 -8.82 -50.05
CA ARG A 3 -62.28 -9.63 -50.00
C ARG A 3 -61.53 -9.27 -48.72
N SER A 4 -61.40 -10.22 -47.79
CA SER A 4 -60.53 -10.07 -46.62
C SER A 4 -59.14 -10.61 -46.97
N LEU A 5 -58.13 -9.75 -46.91
CA LEU A 5 -56.73 -10.08 -47.12
C LEU A 5 -56.15 -10.53 -45.77
N LEU A 6 -55.71 -11.79 -45.66
CA LEU A 6 -54.94 -12.28 -44.51
C LEU A 6 -53.46 -11.95 -44.74
N ILE A 7 -52.91 -11.05 -43.92
CA ILE A 7 -51.47 -10.77 -43.87
C ILE A 7 -50.90 -11.62 -42.73
N THR A 8 -50.15 -12.67 -43.08
CA THR A 8 -49.39 -13.48 -42.12
C THR A 8 -48.08 -12.76 -41.81
N ALA A 9 -47.95 -12.15 -40.64
CA ALA A 9 -46.69 -11.58 -40.18
C ALA A 9 -45.77 -12.71 -39.68
N ALA A 10 -44.71 -13.00 -40.43
CA ALA A 10 -43.64 -13.90 -39.97
C ALA A 10 -42.70 -13.13 -39.04
N VAL A 11 -42.73 -13.45 -37.74
CA VAL A 11 -41.76 -12.94 -36.77
C VAL A 11 -40.48 -13.77 -36.93
N VAL A 12 -39.45 -13.17 -37.52
CA VAL A 12 -38.10 -13.74 -37.54
C VAL A 12 -37.41 -13.30 -36.26
N LEU A 13 -37.30 -14.22 -35.29
CA LEU A 13 -36.45 -14.04 -34.10
C LEU A 13 -34.99 -14.25 -34.51
N SER A 14 -34.27 -13.16 -34.74
CA SER A 14 -32.81 -13.20 -34.88
C SER A 14 -32.18 -13.51 -33.53
N VAL A 15 -31.75 -14.75 -33.32
CA VAL A 15 -30.91 -15.13 -32.18
C VAL A 15 -29.50 -14.59 -32.48
N GLY A 16 -29.18 -13.43 -31.91
CA GLY A 16 -27.80 -12.93 -31.89
C GLY A 16 -26.91 -13.89 -31.09
N PRO A 17 -25.59 -13.94 -31.36
CA PRO A 17 -24.69 -14.79 -30.60
C PRO A 17 -24.77 -14.42 -29.12
N LEU A 18 -25.08 -15.42 -28.28
CA LEU A 18 -24.95 -15.30 -26.83
C LEU A 18 -23.49 -14.94 -26.56
N ALA A 19 -23.23 -13.72 -26.07
CA ALA A 19 -21.94 -13.40 -25.49
C ALA A 19 -21.60 -14.50 -24.49
N ALA A 20 -20.43 -15.12 -24.63
CA ALA A 20 -19.97 -16.14 -23.69
C ALA A 20 -20.01 -15.50 -22.29
N ALA A 21 -20.86 -16.03 -21.41
CA ALA A 21 -20.94 -15.56 -20.04
C ALA A 21 -19.54 -15.72 -19.41
N GLU A 22 -18.93 -14.61 -18.98
CA GLU A 22 -17.68 -14.68 -18.22
C GLU A 22 -17.90 -15.57 -16.99
N THR A 23 -17.05 -16.57 -16.81
CA THR A 23 -17.05 -17.38 -15.59
C THR A 23 -16.86 -16.44 -14.40
N PRO A 24 -17.70 -16.49 -13.35
CA PRO A 24 -17.54 -15.61 -12.20
C PRO A 24 -16.13 -15.78 -11.63
N ARG A 25 -15.34 -14.71 -11.65
CA ARG A 25 -14.00 -14.72 -11.05
C ARG A 25 -14.18 -14.77 -9.54
N ASP A 26 -13.64 -15.81 -8.90
CA ASP A 26 -13.53 -15.84 -7.44
C ASP A 26 -12.42 -14.87 -7.00
N TYR A 27 -12.81 -13.61 -6.84
CA TYR A 27 -11.92 -12.56 -6.36
C TYR A 27 -11.38 -12.86 -4.95
N THR A 28 -12.13 -13.57 -4.11
CA THR A 28 -11.67 -13.97 -2.77
C THR A 28 -10.48 -14.92 -2.88
N ALA A 29 -10.58 -15.95 -3.73
CA ALA A 29 -9.47 -16.87 -3.98
C ALA A 29 -8.24 -16.17 -4.56
N LEU A 30 -8.42 -15.15 -5.41
CA LEU A 30 -7.31 -14.33 -5.94
C LEU A 30 -6.62 -13.52 -4.84
N VAL A 31 -7.39 -12.83 -3.99
CA VAL A 31 -6.84 -12.02 -2.89
C VAL A 31 -6.15 -12.91 -1.85
N ILE A 32 -6.70 -14.07 -1.51
CA ILE A 32 -6.06 -15.06 -0.63
C ILE A 32 -4.72 -15.54 -1.21
N ARG A 33 -4.69 -15.84 -2.52
CA ARG A 33 -3.46 -16.27 -3.20
C ARG A 33 -2.41 -15.16 -3.16
N PHE A 34 -2.81 -13.93 -3.48
CA PHE A 34 -1.94 -12.76 -3.37
C PHE A 34 -1.36 -12.62 -1.96
N ALA A 35 -2.21 -12.61 -0.92
CA ALA A 35 -1.77 -12.42 0.45
C ALA A 35 -0.82 -13.53 0.92
N ARG A 36 -1.10 -14.80 0.57
CA ARG A 36 -0.21 -15.92 0.90
C ARG A 36 1.13 -15.83 0.18
N THR A 37 1.13 -15.52 -1.12
CA THR A 37 2.38 -15.29 -1.87
C THR A 37 3.15 -14.12 -1.29
N PHE A 38 2.47 -13.04 -0.93
CA PHE A 38 3.10 -11.85 -0.38
C PHE A 38 3.68 -12.08 1.03
N MET A 39 3.02 -12.85 1.90
CA MET A 39 3.60 -13.22 3.21
C MET A 39 4.84 -14.13 3.07
N ASP A 40 4.90 -14.96 2.03
CA ASP A 40 6.02 -15.87 1.79
C ASP A 40 7.19 -15.20 1.05
N LYS A 41 6.91 -14.29 0.13
CA LYS A 41 7.89 -13.72 -0.81
C LYS A 41 8.02 -12.20 -0.75
N GLY A 42 7.13 -11.50 -0.07
CA GLY A 42 7.07 -10.04 0.01
C GLY A 42 7.81 -9.43 1.19
N THR A 43 8.37 -10.25 2.09
CA THR A 43 9.05 -9.75 3.29
C THR A 43 10.55 -9.49 3.04
N ASP A 44 11.10 -8.64 3.91
CA ASP A 44 12.50 -8.26 3.91
C ASP A 44 13.46 -9.44 4.17
N ARG A 45 14.40 -9.59 3.24
CA ARG A 45 15.46 -10.61 3.24
C ARG A 45 16.69 -10.12 2.44
N TYR A 46 16.82 -8.80 2.30
CA TYR A 46 17.69 -8.20 1.27
C TYR A 46 18.95 -7.56 1.85
N GLY A 47 18.93 -7.19 3.12
CA GLY A 47 20.05 -6.60 3.84
C GLY A 47 20.62 -7.51 4.92
N PRO A 48 21.44 -6.96 5.83
CA PRO A 48 21.98 -7.71 6.98
C PRO A 48 20.90 -8.09 8.00
N VAL A 49 19.76 -7.37 7.99
CA VAL A 49 18.60 -7.63 8.83
C VAL A 49 17.51 -8.25 7.96
N HIS A 50 16.91 -9.33 8.45
CA HIS A 50 15.76 -9.97 7.82
C HIS A 50 14.55 -9.71 8.72
N SER A 51 13.78 -8.68 8.40
CA SER A 51 12.69 -8.18 9.21
C SER A 51 11.30 -8.63 8.70
N PRO A 52 10.21 -8.45 9.47
CA PRO A 52 8.85 -8.66 8.96
C PRO A 52 8.36 -7.52 8.05
N LEU A 53 9.20 -6.52 7.75
CA LEU A 53 8.84 -5.41 6.87
C LEU A 53 8.46 -5.88 5.48
N TRP A 54 7.51 -5.18 4.87
CA TRP A 54 7.00 -5.52 3.53
C TRP A 54 7.74 -4.71 2.47
N ALA A 55 8.20 -5.39 1.42
CA ALA A 55 8.76 -4.74 0.25
C ALA A 55 7.64 -4.01 -0.53
N ALA A 56 7.85 -2.72 -0.78
CA ALA A 56 6.90 -1.86 -1.50
C ALA A 56 6.73 -2.27 -2.97
N ALA A 57 7.69 -3.04 -3.52
CA ALA A 57 7.61 -3.60 -4.86
C ALA A 57 8.29 -4.97 -4.94
N LEU A 58 7.76 -5.83 -5.82
CA LEU A 58 8.37 -7.10 -6.19
C LEU A 58 8.45 -7.19 -7.72
N ASP A 59 9.56 -7.70 -8.22
CA ASP A 59 9.65 -8.20 -9.59
C ASP A 59 8.78 -9.46 -9.73
N LEU A 60 7.90 -9.51 -10.73
CA LEU A 60 6.92 -10.60 -10.85
C LEU A 60 7.52 -11.93 -11.32
N ASN A 61 8.73 -11.94 -11.90
CA ASN A 61 9.41 -13.16 -12.30
C ASN A 61 10.14 -13.80 -11.12
N THR A 62 10.73 -12.97 -10.25
CA THR A 62 11.56 -13.44 -9.12
C THR A 62 10.85 -13.38 -7.77
N LEU A 63 9.70 -12.70 -7.70
CA LEU A 63 8.95 -12.39 -6.48
C LEU A 63 9.87 -11.81 -5.37
N SER A 64 10.79 -10.96 -5.77
CA SER A 64 11.82 -10.36 -4.92
C SER A 64 11.95 -8.87 -5.22
N LEU A 65 12.57 -8.12 -4.32
CA LEU A 65 12.87 -6.70 -4.52
C LEU A 65 13.55 -6.49 -5.89
N PRO A 66 13.09 -5.53 -6.70
CA PRO A 66 13.75 -5.22 -7.96
C PRO A 66 15.23 -4.86 -7.72
N THR A 67 16.13 -5.31 -8.59
CA THR A 67 17.56 -4.93 -8.55
C THR A 67 17.80 -3.57 -9.19
N ASP A 68 16.96 -3.22 -10.15
CA ASP A 68 17.03 -2.00 -10.93
C ASP A 68 15.72 -1.24 -10.81
N SER A 69 15.80 0.08 -10.97
CA SER A 69 14.62 0.93 -10.96
C SER A 69 13.64 0.48 -12.05
N PRO A 70 12.38 0.13 -11.71
CA PRO A 70 11.42 -0.27 -12.73
C PRO A 70 11.22 0.86 -13.74
N LYS A 71 11.10 0.52 -15.02
CA LYS A 71 10.92 1.52 -16.08
C LYS A 71 9.66 2.35 -15.84
N ILE A 72 9.80 3.66 -15.94
CA ILE A 72 8.67 4.59 -15.87
C ILE A 72 8.01 4.63 -17.26
N PRO A 73 6.71 4.31 -17.37
CA PRO A 73 5.99 4.45 -18.63
C PRO A 73 5.97 5.91 -19.11
N ALA A 74 5.85 6.12 -20.43
CA ALA A 74 5.62 7.46 -20.96
C ALA A 74 4.28 8.02 -20.41
N GLY A 75 4.32 9.17 -19.75
CA GLY A 75 3.17 9.73 -19.04
C GLY A 75 3.55 10.90 -18.13
N PRO A 76 2.61 11.45 -17.34
CA PRO A 76 2.92 12.53 -16.41
C PRO A 76 3.98 12.11 -15.39
N ARG A 77 4.75 13.10 -14.94
CA ARG A 77 6.05 13.04 -14.26
C ARG A 77 6.06 12.20 -12.98
N ILE A 78 6.31 10.89 -13.08
CA ILE A 78 6.78 10.09 -11.94
C ILE A 78 8.28 10.38 -11.79
N ARG A 79 8.68 10.99 -10.67
CA ARG A 79 10.10 11.25 -10.37
C ARG A 79 10.69 10.06 -9.62
N GLU A 80 11.97 9.78 -9.82
CA GLU A 80 12.64 8.70 -9.09
C GLU A 80 12.63 8.94 -7.56
N GLY A 81 12.72 10.21 -7.15
CA GLY A 81 12.68 10.64 -5.74
C GLY A 81 11.34 10.44 -5.04
N ASP A 82 10.28 10.08 -5.77
CA ASP A 82 8.94 9.86 -5.22
C ASP A 82 8.64 8.36 -5.07
N ARG A 83 9.63 7.50 -5.40
CA ARG A 83 9.48 6.05 -5.47
C ARG A 83 10.20 5.39 -4.31
N CYS A 84 9.63 4.27 -3.87
CA CYS A 84 10.10 3.48 -2.73
C CYS A 84 10.38 2.01 -3.10
N TRP A 85 10.62 1.71 -4.39
CA TRP A 85 10.78 0.33 -4.90
C TRP A 85 11.94 -0.45 -4.28
N LYS A 86 12.88 0.23 -3.60
CA LYS A 86 14.02 -0.38 -2.87
C LYS A 86 13.70 -0.76 -1.43
N GLY A 87 12.51 -0.43 -0.94
CA GLY A 87 12.28 -0.43 0.49
C GLY A 87 10.84 -0.70 0.91
N CYS A 88 10.48 -0.09 2.01
CA CYS A 88 9.26 -0.33 2.76
C CYS A 88 8.65 1.02 3.20
N ASN A 89 7.34 1.20 3.00
CA ASN A 89 6.68 2.47 3.27
C ASN A 89 5.20 2.26 3.67
N PRO A 90 4.90 2.06 4.97
CA PRO A 90 3.54 1.80 5.43
C PRO A 90 2.54 2.91 5.11
N TYR A 91 3.02 4.13 4.89
CA TYR A 91 2.17 5.24 4.43
C TYR A 91 1.50 4.89 3.09
N LEU A 92 2.25 4.26 2.18
CA LEU A 92 1.78 3.84 0.84
C LEU A 92 1.17 2.43 0.83
N ASP A 93 1.46 1.60 1.83
CA ASP A 93 0.93 0.23 1.93
C ASP A 93 -0.45 0.14 2.60
N THR A 94 -1.04 1.29 2.98
CA THR A 94 -2.27 1.39 3.79
C THR A 94 -3.38 0.45 3.30
N GLU A 95 -3.70 0.46 2.00
CA GLU A 95 -4.80 -0.35 1.46
C GLU A 95 -4.47 -1.85 1.40
N THR A 96 -3.21 -2.21 1.16
CA THR A 96 -2.77 -3.61 1.23
C THR A 96 -2.91 -4.14 2.65
N ILE A 97 -2.53 -3.33 3.65
CA ILE A 97 -2.68 -3.69 5.05
C ILE A 97 -4.17 -3.82 5.43
N ARG A 98 -5.03 -2.87 5.04
CA ARG A 98 -6.49 -2.98 5.25
C ARG A 98 -7.07 -4.24 4.65
N ALA A 99 -6.61 -4.64 3.46
CA ALA A 99 -7.03 -5.89 2.82
C ALA A 99 -6.65 -7.12 3.66
N PHE A 100 -5.47 -7.13 4.31
CA PHE A 100 -5.05 -8.22 5.20
C PHE A 100 -5.91 -8.30 6.47
N TYR A 101 -6.23 -7.16 7.10
CA TYR A 101 -7.18 -7.13 8.22
C TYR A 101 -8.56 -7.66 7.79
N GLU A 102 -9.05 -7.24 6.63
CA GLU A 102 -10.36 -7.65 6.11
C GLU A 102 -10.40 -9.14 5.73
N LEU A 103 -9.30 -9.68 5.19
CA LEU A 103 -9.17 -11.12 4.93
C LEU A 103 -9.34 -11.93 6.21
N SER A 104 -8.65 -11.56 7.29
CA SER A 104 -8.81 -12.24 8.58
C SER A 104 -10.24 -12.12 9.10
N ARG A 105 -10.85 -10.94 9.00
CA ARG A 105 -12.24 -10.73 9.45
C ARG A 105 -13.25 -11.61 8.69
N ARG A 106 -13.09 -11.76 7.38
CA ARG A 106 -14.03 -12.53 6.53
C ARG A 106 -13.82 -14.03 6.60
N THR A 107 -12.57 -14.47 6.71
CA THR A 107 -12.21 -15.90 6.66
C THR A 107 -12.13 -16.54 8.04
N GLY A 108 -11.98 -15.75 9.09
CA GLY A 108 -11.64 -16.22 10.44
C GLY A 108 -10.17 -16.63 10.60
N ASP A 109 -9.38 -16.57 9.53
CA ASP A 109 -7.97 -16.95 9.55
C ASP A 109 -7.08 -15.77 9.97
N MET A 110 -6.58 -15.83 11.20
CA MET A 110 -5.86 -14.71 11.83
C MET A 110 -4.46 -14.46 11.27
N GLN A 111 -3.94 -15.33 10.40
CA GLN A 111 -2.57 -15.19 9.90
C GLN A 111 -2.33 -13.87 9.14
N TYR A 112 -3.34 -13.37 8.41
CA TYR A 112 -3.22 -12.14 7.62
C TYR A 112 -3.12 -10.91 8.53
N ARG A 113 -4.02 -10.79 9.51
CA ARG A 113 -3.95 -9.75 10.54
C ARG A 113 -2.61 -9.80 11.28
N GLN A 114 -2.17 -10.98 11.71
CA GLN A 114 -0.90 -11.11 12.43
C GLN A 114 0.31 -10.71 11.57
N ALA A 115 0.28 -10.97 10.26
CA ALA A 115 1.34 -10.52 9.36
C ALA A 115 1.38 -8.99 9.24
N ALA A 116 0.22 -8.34 9.11
CA ALA A 116 0.12 -6.88 9.09
C ALA A 116 0.58 -6.25 10.42
N GLU A 117 0.19 -6.83 11.56
CA GLU A 117 0.57 -6.34 12.88
C GLU A 117 2.07 -6.51 13.13
N ARG A 118 2.70 -7.62 12.71
CA ARG A 118 4.16 -7.78 12.79
C ARG A 118 4.90 -6.72 11.96
N TYR A 119 4.40 -6.43 10.76
CA TYR A 119 4.95 -5.39 9.92
C TYR A 119 4.88 -4.02 10.61
N LEU A 120 3.68 -3.59 11.00
CA LEU A 120 3.46 -2.28 11.63
C LEU A 120 4.22 -2.13 12.96
N SER A 121 4.19 -3.13 13.82
CA SER A 121 4.90 -3.09 15.11
C SER A 121 6.41 -2.94 14.91
N TYR A 122 7.00 -3.72 14.01
CA TYR A 122 8.42 -3.61 13.71
C TYR A 122 8.78 -2.23 13.14
N PHE A 123 7.96 -1.71 12.23
CA PHE A 123 8.19 -0.39 11.65
C PHE A 123 8.14 0.73 12.69
N LEU A 124 7.18 0.67 13.63
CA LEU A 124 7.07 1.63 14.73
C LEU A 124 8.27 1.55 15.70
N GLU A 125 8.84 0.36 15.88
CA GLU A 125 9.96 0.12 16.80
C GLU A 125 11.32 0.51 16.19
N HIS A 126 11.53 0.24 14.91
CA HIS A 126 12.85 0.31 14.28
C HIS A 126 13.01 1.41 13.23
N CYS A 127 11.92 1.88 12.62
CA CYS A 127 11.97 2.84 11.51
C CYS A 127 11.60 4.27 11.92
N GLN A 128 11.54 4.55 13.23
CA GLN A 128 11.25 5.87 13.78
C GLN A 128 12.53 6.63 14.14
N SER A 129 12.61 7.89 13.72
CA SER A 129 13.73 8.76 14.06
C SER A 129 13.80 8.93 15.59
N PRO A 130 14.95 8.67 16.22
CA PRO A 130 15.13 8.93 17.64
C PRO A 130 15.13 10.44 17.94
N THR A 131 15.56 11.26 16.99
CA THR A 131 15.69 12.72 17.14
C THR A 131 14.36 13.44 16.99
N THR A 132 13.66 13.20 15.88
CA THR A 132 12.47 13.99 15.51
C THR A 132 11.15 13.29 15.84
N GLY A 133 11.20 11.97 16.10
CA GLY A 133 10.01 11.14 16.23
C GLY A 133 9.33 10.83 14.89
N LEU A 134 9.77 11.40 13.77
CA LEU A 134 9.21 11.11 12.46
C LEU A 134 9.46 9.66 12.06
N LEU A 135 8.51 9.05 11.36
CA LEU A 135 8.65 7.71 10.80
C LEU A 135 9.30 7.78 9.41
N ALA A 136 10.06 6.75 9.02
CA ALA A 136 10.74 6.69 7.73
C ALA A 136 9.76 6.32 6.60
N TRP A 137 8.81 7.21 6.33
CA TRP A 137 7.71 7.03 5.39
C TRP A 137 7.32 8.36 4.72
N GLY A 138 6.31 8.33 3.85
CA GLY A 138 5.80 9.50 3.16
C GLY A 138 6.08 9.47 1.66
N GLU A 139 6.09 10.64 1.02
CA GLU A 139 6.36 10.73 -0.43
C GLU A 139 7.86 10.61 -0.71
N HIS A 140 8.66 11.46 -0.06
CA HIS A 140 10.07 11.62 -0.39
C HIS A 140 11.03 10.73 0.43
N THR A 141 10.54 9.85 1.29
CA THR A 141 11.38 8.90 2.03
C THR A 141 10.67 7.59 2.34
N PHE A 142 11.47 6.58 2.71
CA PHE A 142 11.05 5.23 3.07
C PHE A 142 12.18 4.53 3.85
N TRP A 143 11.91 3.36 4.43
CA TRP A 143 12.96 2.50 5.02
C TRP A 143 13.58 1.60 3.95
N ASN A 144 14.87 1.75 3.68
CA ASN A 144 15.59 0.98 2.69
C ASN A 144 15.95 -0.40 3.24
N LEU A 145 15.37 -1.46 2.64
CA LEU A 145 15.51 -2.83 3.14
C LEU A 145 16.90 -3.44 2.91
N ALA A 146 17.65 -2.95 1.92
CA ALA A 146 19.01 -3.45 1.68
C ALA A 146 20.03 -2.87 2.68
N PHE A 147 19.80 -1.63 3.13
CA PHE A 147 20.72 -0.90 4.00
C PHE A 147 20.28 -0.82 5.46
N ASP A 148 19.03 -1.20 5.76
CA ASP A 148 18.41 -1.07 7.07
C ASP A 148 18.53 0.37 7.62
N ALA A 149 18.13 1.34 6.79
CA ALA A 149 18.23 2.76 7.10
C ALA A 149 17.20 3.58 6.31
N VAL A 150 16.95 4.82 6.75
CA VAL A 150 16.17 5.80 5.98
C VAL A 150 16.84 6.08 4.63
N ASP A 151 16.09 6.08 3.52
CA ASP A 151 16.64 6.29 2.17
C ASP A 151 17.02 7.77 1.94
N ARG A 152 16.16 8.69 2.37
CA ARG A 152 16.30 10.14 2.12
C ARG A 152 15.83 10.93 3.34
N ASP A 153 16.48 12.07 3.58
CA ASP A 153 16.19 12.90 4.76
C ASP A 153 15.09 13.94 4.50
N ILE A 154 14.03 13.56 3.77
CA ILE A 154 12.91 14.44 3.43
C ILE A 154 11.61 13.71 3.76
N HIS A 155 11.01 14.09 4.87
CA HIS A 155 9.70 13.61 5.30
C HIS A 155 8.60 14.51 4.72
N GLU A 156 7.59 13.90 4.12
CA GLU A 156 6.43 14.60 3.55
C GLU A 156 5.16 13.75 3.60
N PHE A 157 4.05 14.38 3.96
CA PHE A 157 2.70 13.88 3.68
C PHE A 157 2.00 14.71 2.63
N LEU A 158 1.21 14.05 1.79
CA LEU A 158 0.38 14.73 0.80
C LEU A 158 -1.11 14.66 1.12
N VAL A 159 -1.71 13.46 1.19
CA VAL A 159 -3.18 13.34 1.35
C VAL A 159 -3.64 12.05 2.04
N TRP A 160 -2.80 11.03 2.17
CA TRP A 160 -3.26 9.72 2.62
C TRP A 160 -3.51 9.72 4.13
N LEU A 161 -4.62 9.10 4.55
CA LEU A 161 -4.94 8.84 5.95
C LEU A 161 -4.27 7.53 6.37
N PRO A 162 -3.13 7.61 7.10
CA PRO A 162 -2.42 6.41 7.54
C PRO A 162 -3.25 5.62 8.55
N LEU A 163 -2.80 4.41 8.84
CA LEU A 163 -3.41 3.48 9.79
C LEU A 163 -3.20 3.88 11.26
N TRP A 164 -3.41 5.17 11.58
CA TRP A 164 -3.17 5.69 12.93
C TRP A 164 -3.91 4.92 14.03
N PRO A 165 -5.22 4.59 13.90
CA PRO A 165 -5.90 3.79 14.91
C PRO A 165 -5.29 2.39 15.08
N GLU A 166 -5.01 1.70 13.97
CA GLU A 166 -4.45 0.35 14.01
C GLU A 166 -3.03 0.36 14.60
N MET A 167 -2.20 1.34 14.24
CA MET A 167 -0.86 1.51 14.82
C MET A 167 -0.92 1.93 16.30
N TRP A 168 -1.93 2.71 16.71
CA TRP A 168 -2.07 3.14 18.11
C TRP A 168 -2.33 1.96 19.04
N GLU A 169 -3.17 1.00 18.62
CA GLU A 169 -3.43 -0.23 19.37
C GLU A 169 -2.17 -1.10 19.49
N LEU A 170 -1.25 -1.03 18.53
CA LEU A 170 0.01 -1.78 18.55
C LEU A 170 1.09 -1.11 19.41
N ASN A 171 1.26 0.20 19.27
CA ASN A 171 2.30 0.95 19.98
C ASN A 171 1.92 2.45 20.11
N ALA A 172 0.98 2.75 21.00
CA ALA A 172 0.55 4.12 21.30
C ALA A 172 1.70 5.09 21.65
N PRO A 173 2.73 4.71 22.43
CA PRO A 173 3.88 5.60 22.67
C PRO A 173 4.63 6.00 21.40
N ALA A 174 4.93 5.05 20.50
CA ALA A 174 5.60 5.36 19.23
C ALA A 174 4.73 6.22 18.32
N VAL A 175 3.42 5.93 18.23
CA VAL A 175 2.49 6.73 17.44
C VAL A 175 2.35 8.15 17.97
N ARG A 176 2.25 8.32 19.30
CA ARG A 176 2.25 9.65 19.92
C ARG A 176 3.49 10.43 19.53
N ARG A 177 4.67 9.83 19.64
CA ARG A 177 5.93 10.46 19.22
C ARG A 177 5.93 10.84 17.75
N ALA A 178 5.34 10.02 16.88
CA ALA A 178 5.21 10.35 15.46
C ALA A 178 4.32 11.57 15.24
N ILE A 179 3.14 11.60 15.86
CA ILE A 179 2.20 12.73 15.77
C ILE A 179 2.81 14.02 16.32
N GLU A 180 3.46 13.94 17.48
CA GLU A 180 4.15 15.07 18.10
C GLU A 180 5.32 15.55 17.24
N GLY A 181 6.10 14.63 16.65
CA GLY A 181 7.17 14.94 15.71
C GLY A 181 6.68 15.66 14.46
N ILE A 182 5.55 15.21 13.89
CA ILE A 182 4.91 15.87 12.75
C ILE A 182 4.56 17.32 13.12
N TYR A 183 3.88 17.53 14.25
CA TYR A 183 3.55 18.88 14.70
C TYR A 183 4.81 19.71 14.96
N ALA A 184 5.82 19.14 15.62
CA ALA A 184 7.06 19.82 15.98
C ALA A 184 7.84 20.31 14.75
N HIS A 185 7.98 19.45 13.72
CA HIS A 185 8.89 19.70 12.61
C HIS A 185 8.21 20.24 11.33
N HIS A 186 6.92 20.01 11.11
CA HIS A 186 6.22 20.56 9.94
C HIS A 186 5.56 21.92 10.20
N VAL A 187 5.14 22.23 11.42
CA VAL A 187 4.46 23.50 11.73
C VAL A 187 5.49 24.54 12.21
N PHE A 188 6.19 25.23 11.33
CA PHE A 188 7.27 26.14 11.73
C PHE A 188 6.87 27.25 12.70
N ASP A 189 5.68 27.83 12.53
CA ASP A 189 5.15 28.83 13.45
C ASP A 189 3.85 28.33 14.09
N LYS A 190 3.92 27.98 15.37
CA LYS A 190 2.78 27.44 16.13
C LYS A 190 1.69 28.48 16.40
N LYS A 191 2.03 29.77 16.32
CA LYS A 191 1.08 30.87 16.54
C LYS A 191 0.25 31.13 15.31
N THR A 192 0.87 31.09 14.12
CA THR A 192 0.17 31.36 12.85
C THR A 192 -0.30 30.09 12.14
N GLY A 193 0.26 28.93 12.49
CA GLY A 193 0.03 27.68 11.79
C GLY A 193 0.84 27.57 10.49
N LEU A 194 1.91 28.36 10.31
CA LEU A 194 2.79 28.25 9.15
C LEU A 194 3.34 26.83 9.06
N PHE A 195 3.12 26.20 7.92
CA PHE A 195 3.44 24.80 7.66
C PHE A 195 4.37 24.68 6.46
N ASP A 196 5.37 23.81 6.57
CA ASP A 196 6.12 23.30 5.42
C ASP A 196 5.72 21.84 5.17
N ARG A 197 5.55 21.50 3.89
CA ARG A 197 5.30 20.13 3.44
C ARG A 197 6.50 19.22 3.69
N HIS A 198 7.71 19.77 3.82
CA HIS A 198 8.92 19.02 4.07
C HIS A 198 9.43 19.24 5.51
N ALA A 199 9.96 18.17 6.09
CA ALA A 199 10.79 18.20 7.29
C ALA A 199 12.00 17.27 7.10
N SER A 200 13.10 17.55 7.81
CA SER A 200 14.20 16.59 7.90
C SER A 200 13.76 15.43 8.80
N TYR A 201 14.02 14.19 8.38
CA TYR A 201 13.77 13.02 9.22
C TYR A 201 14.74 12.99 10.40
N SER A 202 15.98 13.44 10.18
CA SER A 202 17.09 13.35 11.12
C SER A 202 17.24 14.57 12.04
N SER A 203 16.66 15.73 11.72
CA SER A 203 16.83 17.00 12.46
C SER A 203 15.60 17.91 12.55
#